data_AF-A0A497AXQ0-F1
#
_entry.id   AF-A0A497AXQ0-F1
#
_cell.length_a   1.000
_cell.length_b   1.000
_cell.length_c   1.000
_cell.angle_alpha   90.00
_cell.angle_beta   90.00
_cell.angle_gamma   90.00
#
_symmetry.space_group_name_H-M   'P 1'
#
loop_
_entity.id
_entity.type
_entity.pdbx_description
1 polymer ?
#
loop_
_entity_poly.entity_id
_entity_poly.type
_entity_poly.pdbx_seq_one_letter_code
_entity_poly.pdbx_strand_id
1 'polypeptide(L)'
;MYLADIQPLDSRNSARIMVGYHEDASEPSVDEVQTFVVQKFQGRVEPVARSAARHPDVNGFSIVVQAFAPRRPIVDAETMIKVTGSIYTDAENVFWDVETDEGGNTFLARRQEASLMDILNSNKAAASFKNASFASSKVAAAVVYAGDTVKCYSQGQLYVGTVTEVRGTDMLLQPRQGGAIKASTTEIISVESRTAELDNSTKQKLYEYYVKAFGSEPYARELVYGK
;
A
#
# COMPACT_ATOMS: atom_id res chain seq x y z
N MET A 1 -12.85 10.22 -9.92
CA MET A 1 -12.09 9.29 -9.07
C MET A 1 -12.40 9.56 -7.60
N TYR A 2 -12.40 8.54 -6.76
CA TYR A 2 -12.64 8.65 -5.32
C TYR A 2 -11.81 7.62 -4.53
N LEU A 3 -11.49 7.94 -3.26
CA LEU A 3 -10.85 7.00 -2.35
C LEU A 3 -11.90 5.98 -1.88
N ALA A 4 -11.75 4.74 -2.31
CA ALA A 4 -12.72 3.68 -2.10
C ALA A 4 -12.39 2.84 -0.86
N ASP A 5 -11.12 2.47 -0.70
CA ASP A 5 -10.68 1.65 0.41
C ASP A 5 -9.21 1.89 0.80
N ILE A 6 -8.83 1.47 2.02
CA ILE A 6 -7.50 1.66 2.59
C ILE A 6 -7.11 0.37 3.31
N GLN A 7 -5.92 -0.14 3.02
CA GLN A 7 -5.32 -1.27 3.71
C GLN A 7 -3.92 -0.87 4.19
N PRO A 8 -3.66 -0.82 5.51
CA PRO A 8 -2.30 -0.57 6.01
C PRO A 8 -1.38 -1.72 5.59
N LEU A 9 -0.15 -1.38 5.18
CA LEU A 9 0.88 -2.38 4.80
C LEU A 9 1.90 -2.56 5.92
N ASP A 10 2.44 -1.44 6.40
CA ASP A 10 3.26 -1.37 7.61
C ASP A 10 2.57 -0.46 8.65
N SER A 11 2.82 -0.76 9.91
CA SER A 11 2.33 -0.07 11.10
C SER A 11 2.67 1.43 11.18
N ARG A 12 3.60 1.96 10.38
CA ARG A 12 4.08 3.35 10.56
C ARG A 12 3.80 4.30 9.41
N ASN A 13 4.17 3.99 8.16
CA ASN A 13 4.22 5.02 7.11
C ASN A 13 3.75 4.60 5.71
N SER A 14 3.15 3.43 5.53
CA SER A 14 2.66 3.02 4.20
C SER A 14 1.31 2.31 4.23
N ALA A 15 0.53 2.55 3.19
CA ALA A 15 -0.77 1.91 2.99
C ALA A 15 -0.99 1.63 1.52
N ARG A 16 -1.74 0.58 1.21
CA ARG A 16 -2.33 0.36 -0.10
C ARG A 16 -3.70 1.02 -0.10
N ILE A 17 -3.98 1.86 -1.08
CA ILE A 17 -5.31 2.48 -1.25
C ILE A 17 -5.96 1.98 -2.52
N MET A 18 -7.28 1.88 -2.50
CA MET A 18 -8.11 1.61 -3.67
C MET A 18 -8.73 2.93 -4.12
N VAL A 19 -8.50 3.29 -5.37
CA VAL A 19 -9.07 4.46 -6.04
C VAL A 19 -10.11 3.96 -7.05
N GLY A 20 -11.37 4.27 -6.81
CA GLY A 20 -12.47 3.95 -7.73
C GLY A 20 -12.68 5.05 -8.76
N TYR A 21 -13.20 4.69 -9.92
CA TYR A 21 -13.71 5.61 -10.94
C TYR A 21 -15.15 5.24 -11.33
N HIS A 22 -15.89 6.20 -11.89
CA HIS A 22 -17.28 5.99 -12.29
C HIS A 22 -17.35 5.11 -13.55
N GLU A 23 -18.37 4.27 -13.65
CA GLU A 23 -18.61 3.39 -14.82
C GLU A 23 -18.73 4.18 -16.13
N ASP A 24 -19.32 5.37 -16.09
CA ASP A 24 -19.49 6.23 -17.26
C ASP A 24 -18.24 7.06 -17.60
N ALA A 25 -17.18 7.00 -16.77
CA ALA A 25 -15.95 7.73 -17.00
C ALA A 25 -14.95 6.87 -17.79
N SER A 26 -14.12 7.53 -18.60
CA SER A 26 -12.95 6.86 -19.20
C SER A 26 -12.03 6.34 -18.10
N GLU A 27 -11.51 5.13 -18.31
CA GLU A 27 -10.56 4.54 -17.37
C GLU A 27 -9.32 5.43 -17.22
N PRO A 28 -8.94 5.82 -15.99
CA PRO A 28 -7.79 6.68 -15.77
C PRO A 28 -6.47 5.94 -16.04
N SER A 29 -5.47 6.69 -16.48
CA SER A 29 -4.07 6.28 -16.53
C SER A 29 -3.45 6.25 -15.13
N VAL A 30 -2.30 5.58 -15.00
CA VAL A 30 -1.54 5.56 -13.73
C VAL A 30 -1.14 6.98 -13.30
N ASP A 31 -0.73 7.83 -14.25
CA ASP A 31 -0.33 9.21 -13.99
C ASP A 31 -1.50 10.06 -13.46
N GLU A 32 -2.71 9.85 -13.98
CA GLU A 32 -3.92 10.51 -13.48
C GLU A 32 -4.28 10.05 -12.07
N VAL A 33 -4.13 8.75 -11.77
CA VAL A 33 -4.33 8.21 -10.42
C VAL A 33 -3.31 8.82 -9.45
N GLN A 34 -2.04 8.94 -9.83
CA GLN A 34 -1.02 9.58 -9.00
C GLN A 34 -1.33 11.06 -8.75
N THR A 35 -1.69 11.79 -9.80
CA THR A 35 -2.08 13.20 -9.72
C THR A 35 -3.28 13.37 -8.79
N PHE A 36 -4.28 12.50 -8.91
CA PHE A 36 -5.43 12.47 -8.01
C PHE A 36 -5.01 12.26 -6.55
N VAL A 37 -4.12 11.30 -6.25
CA VAL A 37 -3.64 11.05 -4.87
C VAL A 37 -2.95 12.30 -4.32
N VAL A 38 -1.99 12.86 -5.07
CA VAL A 38 -1.25 14.05 -4.64
C VAL A 38 -2.20 15.22 -4.39
N GLN A 39 -3.14 15.49 -5.29
CA GLN A 39 -4.10 16.57 -5.14
C GLN A 39 -5.08 16.32 -3.99
N LYS A 40 -5.62 15.11 -3.88
CA LYS A 40 -6.63 14.73 -2.87
C LYS A 40 -6.09 14.89 -1.45
N PHE A 41 -4.81 14.59 -1.24
CA PHE A 41 -4.14 14.71 0.06
C PHE A 41 -3.21 15.93 0.15
N GLN A 42 -3.35 16.90 -0.77
CA GLN A 42 -2.60 18.17 -0.75
C GLN A 42 -1.07 17.98 -0.63
N GLY A 43 -0.53 16.98 -1.31
CA GLY A 43 0.90 16.65 -1.31
C GLY A 43 1.42 16.02 -0.01
N ARG A 44 0.56 15.72 0.97
CA ARG A 44 0.95 15.05 2.23
C ARG A 44 1.17 13.54 2.08
N VAL A 45 0.78 12.99 0.94
CA VAL A 45 0.83 11.57 0.61
C VAL A 45 1.46 11.41 -0.76
N GLU A 46 2.48 10.55 -0.85
CA GLU A 46 3.21 10.28 -2.08
C GLU A 46 2.82 8.89 -2.63
N PRO A 47 2.37 8.79 -3.89
CA PRO A 47 2.07 7.52 -4.53
C PRO A 47 3.32 6.85 -5.10
N VAL A 48 3.46 5.55 -4.86
CA VAL A 48 4.52 4.71 -5.44
C VAL A 48 4.03 4.18 -6.79
N ALA A 49 4.28 4.90 -7.89
CA ALA A 49 3.77 4.60 -9.24
C ALA A 49 3.89 3.12 -9.64
N ARG A 50 5.09 2.55 -9.43
CA ARG A 50 5.42 1.15 -9.77
C ARG A 50 4.59 0.11 -9.04
N SER A 51 3.89 0.48 -7.97
CA SER A 51 3.00 -0.40 -7.20
C SER A 51 1.56 -0.42 -7.73
N ALA A 52 1.23 0.46 -8.68
CA ALA A 52 -0.11 0.57 -9.23
C ALA A 52 -0.53 -0.77 -9.88
N ALA A 53 -1.77 -1.17 -9.63
CA ALA A 53 -2.41 -2.32 -10.26
C ALA A 53 -3.85 -1.99 -10.60
N ARG A 54 -4.30 -2.51 -11.74
CA ARG A 54 -5.65 -2.33 -12.29
C ARG A 54 -6.59 -3.40 -11.74
N HIS A 55 -7.81 -2.99 -11.39
CA HIS A 55 -8.92 -3.83 -10.94
C HIS A 55 -10.16 -3.51 -11.77
N PRO A 56 -10.21 -3.96 -13.03
CA PRO A 56 -11.31 -3.62 -13.96
C PRO A 56 -12.66 -4.20 -13.52
N ASP A 57 -12.64 -5.29 -12.75
CA ASP A 57 -13.81 -5.93 -12.15
C ASP A 57 -14.59 -5.03 -11.18
N VAL A 58 -13.91 -4.04 -10.60
CA VAL A 58 -14.51 -3.10 -9.65
C VAL A 58 -14.34 -1.64 -10.08
N ASN A 59 -13.95 -1.39 -11.33
CA ASN A 59 -13.62 -0.06 -11.84
C ASN A 59 -12.66 0.69 -10.89
N GLY A 60 -11.55 0.02 -10.54
CA GLY A 60 -10.62 0.50 -9.53
C GLY A 60 -9.15 0.37 -9.91
N PHE A 61 -8.32 1.14 -9.21
CA PHE A 61 -6.87 1.03 -9.19
C PHE A 61 -6.40 0.91 -7.74
N SER A 62 -5.51 -0.04 -7.47
CA SER A 62 -4.79 -0.05 -6.20
C SER A 62 -3.42 0.58 -6.36
N ILE A 63 -2.98 1.37 -5.40
CA ILE A 63 -1.63 1.94 -5.38
C ILE A 63 -1.13 2.01 -3.95
N VAL A 64 0.16 1.75 -3.74
CA VAL A 64 0.82 2.00 -2.46
C VAL A 64 1.11 3.49 -2.33
N VAL A 65 0.80 4.01 -1.16
CA VAL A 65 1.08 5.37 -0.77
C VAL A 65 1.90 5.40 0.51
N GLN A 66 2.71 6.43 0.63
CA GLN A 66 3.50 6.70 1.82
C GLN A 66 3.29 8.13 2.29
N ALA A 67 3.51 8.37 3.58
CA ALA A 67 3.48 9.72 4.11
C ALA A 67 4.62 10.53 3.48
N PHE A 68 4.31 11.66 2.86
CA PHE A 68 5.34 12.53 2.31
C PHE A 68 5.89 13.42 3.41
N ALA A 69 7.15 13.20 3.78
CA ALA A 69 7.89 14.10 4.67
C ALA A 69 8.92 14.85 3.81
N PRO A 70 8.62 16.10 3.38
CA PRO A 70 9.60 16.95 2.74
C PRO A 70 10.91 16.94 3.53
N ARG A 71 12.03 16.81 2.83
CA ARG A 71 13.36 16.84 3.43
C ARG A 71 14.09 18.11 3.00
N ARG A 72 14.85 18.69 3.91
CA ARG A 72 15.80 19.77 3.65
C ARG A 72 17.19 19.37 4.14
N PRO A 73 18.27 19.87 3.51
CA PRO A 73 19.63 19.72 4.03
C PRO A 73 19.72 20.21 5.48
N ILE A 74 20.54 19.57 6.32
CA ILE A 74 20.72 20.00 7.71
C ILE A 74 21.29 21.42 7.82
N VAL A 75 22.01 21.90 6.81
CA VAL A 75 22.55 23.27 6.76
C VAL A 75 21.45 24.34 6.79
N ASP A 76 20.23 24.04 6.33
CA ASP A 76 19.12 24.99 6.39
C ASP A 76 18.72 25.30 7.83
N ALA A 77 19.05 24.44 8.79
CA ALA A 77 18.79 24.65 10.22
C ALA A 77 19.45 25.93 10.76
N GLU A 78 20.54 26.39 10.13
CA GLU A 78 21.23 27.64 10.49
C GLU A 78 20.36 28.88 10.27
N THR A 79 19.40 28.81 9.35
CA THR A 79 18.46 29.90 9.04
C THR A 79 17.12 29.78 9.78
N MET A 80 16.94 28.73 10.58
CA MET A 80 15.70 28.40 11.28
C MET A 80 15.78 28.73 12.77
N ILE A 81 14.62 28.86 13.41
CA ILE A 81 14.54 29.04 14.86
C ILE A 81 14.52 27.66 15.52
N LYS A 82 15.48 27.39 16.40
CA LYS A 82 15.49 26.16 17.19
C LYS A 82 14.42 26.22 18.29
N VAL A 83 13.49 25.28 18.27
CA VAL A 83 12.36 25.23 19.22
C VAL A 83 12.75 24.43 20.46
N THR A 84 13.22 23.20 20.28
CA THR A 84 13.74 22.36 21.37
C THR A 84 14.50 21.15 20.80
N GLY A 85 15.56 20.71 21.48
CA GLY A 85 16.29 19.49 21.12
C GLY A 85 16.70 19.41 19.64
N SER A 86 16.03 18.52 18.90
CA SER A 86 16.19 18.25 17.46
C SER A 86 15.13 18.92 16.56
N ILE A 87 14.40 19.92 17.05
CA ILE A 87 13.25 20.52 16.36
C ILE A 87 13.53 21.98 16.00
N TYR A 88 13.29 22.32 14.74
CA TYR A 88 13.41 23.66 14.17
C TYR A 88 12.06 24.14 13.62
N THR A 89 11.89 25.45 13.50
CA THR A 89 10.76 26.06 12.80
C THR A 89 11.28 27.09 11.80
N ASP A 90 10.67 27.12 10.61
CA ASP A 90 11.03 28.10 9.58
C ASP A 90 10.14 29.37 9.64
N ALA A 91 10.38 30.30 8.72
CA ALA A 91 9.63 31.55 8.64
C ALA A 91 8.12 31.37 8.36
N GLU A 92 7.72 30.21 7.86
CA GLU A 92 6.31 29.85 7.61
C GLU A 92 5.66 29.16 8.82
N ASN A 93 6.37 29.09 9.96
CA ASN A 93 5.99 28.36 11.17
C ASN A 93 5.81 26.84 10.92
N VAL A 94 6.52 26.29 9.94
CA VAL A 94 6.54 24.84 9.71
C VAL A 94 7.60 24.21 10.60
N PHE A 95 7.22 23.18 11.35
CA PHE A 95 8.14 22.43 12.20
C PHE A 95 8.92 21.39 11.41
N TRP A 96 10.20 21.26 11.74
CA TRP A 96 11.16 20.35 11.12
C TRP A 96 11.90 19.57 12.21
N ASP A 97 11.93 18.25 12.10
CA ASP A 97 12.68 17.33 12.95
C ASP A 97 14.03 17.01 12.31
N VAL A 98 15.10 17.01 13.09
CA VAL A 98 16.39 16.45 12.66
C VAL A 98 16.31 14.94 12.73
N GLU A 99 16.44 14.29 11.58
CA GLU A 99 16.50 12.84 11.43
C GLU A 99 17.87 12.42 10.89
N THR A 100 18.26 11.19 11.18
CA THR A 100 19.47 10.56 10.65
C THR A 100 19.05 9.37 9.81
N ASP A 101 19.52 9.30 8.55
CA ASP A 101 19.28 8.14 7.70
C ASP A 101 20.17 6.94 8.11
N GLU A 102 19.94 5.79 7.47
CA GLU A 102 20.73 4.56 7.71
C GLU A 102 22.23 4.73 7.36
N GLY A 103 22.57 5.71 6.53
CA GLY A 103 23.93 6.06 6.16
C GLY A 103 24.62 7.02 7.14
N GLY A 104 23.93 7.46 8.19
CA GLY A 104 24.44 8.42 9.17
C GLY A 104 24.32 9.88 8.74
N ASN A 105 23.69 10.18 7.60
CA ASN A 105 23.49 11.56 7.16
C ASN A 105 22.32 12.18 7.92
N THR A 106 22.55 13.35 8.50
CA THR A 106 21.51 14.12 9.16
C THR A 106 20.81 15.06 8.18
N PHE A 107 19.49 15.17 8.30
CA PHE A 107 18.65 16.04 7.49
C PHE A 107 17.47 16.56 8.29
N LEU A 108 16.80 17.59 7.78
CA LEU A 108 15.57 18.12 8.35
C LEU A 108 14.38 17.46 7.65
N ALA A 109 13.56 16.71 8.38
CA ALA A 109 12.29 16.18 7.92
C ALA A 109 11.16 17.10 8.40
N ARG A 110 10.24 17.49 7.53
CA ARG A 110 9.05 18.23 7.97
C ARG A 110 8.26 17.37 8.95
N ARG A 111 8.02 17.90 10.15
CA ARG A 111 7.21 17.24 11.15
C ARG A 111 5.80 17.01 10.62
N GLN A 112 5.33 15.78 10.68
CA GLN A 112 3.95 15.45 10.36
C GLN A 112 3.09 15.55 11.62
N GLU A 113 2.07 16.40 11.59
CA GLU A 113 1.13 16.58 12.72
C GLU A 113 0.09 15.44 12.83
N ALA A 114 -0.10 14.66 11.77
CA ALA A 114 -1.05 13.55 11.73
C ALA A 114 -0.42 12.32 11.08
N SER A 115 -0.78 11.13 11.55
CA SER A 115 -0.30 9.87 10.96
C SER A 115 -0.85 9.68 9.55
N LEU A 116 -0.20 8.84 8.73
CA LEU A 116 -0.71 8.50 7.39
C LEU A 116 -2.17 8.03 7.45
N MET A 117 -2.52 7.17 8.40
CA MET A 117 -3.87 6.65 8.53
C MET A 117 -4.88 7.73 8.92
N ASP A 118 -4.50 8.71 9.73
CA ASP A 118 -5.38 9.85 10.05
C ASP A 118 -5.62 10.72 8.80
N ILE A 119 -4.58 10.96 8.00
CA ILE A 119 -4.67 11.70 6.73
C ILE A 119 -5.60 10.96 5.75
N LEU A 120 -5.42 9.65 5.62
CA LEU A 120 -6.23 8.82 4.71
C LEU A 120 -7.69 8.71 5.19
N ASN A 121 -7.92 8.43 6.48
CA ASN A 121 -9.25 8.21 7.03
C ASN A 121 -10.07 9.50 7.11
N SER A 122 -9.47 10.65 7.42
CA SER A 122 -10.17 11.95 7.39
C SER A 122 -10.71 12.33 6.00
N ASN A 123 -10.16 11.72 4.95
CA ASN A 123 -10.54 11.94 3.56
C ASN A 123 -11.33 10.79 2.94
N LYS A 124 -11.55 9.68 3.68
CA LYS A 124 -12.43 8.59 3.25
C LYS A 124 -13.87 9.12 3.34
N ALA A 125 -14.41 9.55 2.20
CA ALA A 125 -15.77 10.07 2.16
C ALA A 125 -16.76 9.04 2.78
N ALA A 126 -17.69 9.52 3.59
CA ALA A 126 -18.82 8.73 4.11
C ALA A 126 -19.83 8.33 3.02
N ALA A 127 -19.51 8.56 1.73
CA ALA A 127 -20.45 8.52 0.63
C ALA A 127 -20.77 7.09 0.18
N SER A 128 -22.08 6.85 0.12
CA SER A 128 -22.90 5.73 -0.35
C SER A 128 -22.59 5.09 -1.74
N PHE A 129 -21.42 5.31 -2.34
CA PHE A 129 -21.12 4.92 -3.74
C PHE A 129 -20.05 3.81 -3.88
N LYS A 130 -19.89 2.96 -2.88
CA LYS A 130 -18.72 2.07 -2.76
C LYS A 130 -18.89 0.72 -3.46
N ASN A 131 -18.65 0.68 -4.78
CA ASN A 131 -18.52 -0.60 -5.50
C ASN A 131 -17.07 -1.14 -5.46
N ALA A 132 -16.08 -0.25 -5.47
CA ALA A 132 -14.66 -0.61 -5.39
C ALA A 132 -14.19 -0.80 -3.94
N SER A 133 -13.62 -1.96 -3.63
CA SER A 133 -12.95 -2.22 -2.36
C SER A 133 -11.87 -3.28 -2.55
N PHE A 134 -10.94 -3.40 -1.61
CA PHE A 134 -9.99 -4.52 -1.67
C PHE A 134 -10.70 -5.85 -1.51
N ALA A 135 -11.79 -5.92 -0.74
CA ALA A 135 -12.57 -7.13 -0.53
C ALA A 135 -13.36 -7.58 -1.78
N SER A 136 -13.82 -6.62 -2.59
CA SER A 136 -14.56 -6.89 -3.84
C SER A 136 -13.69 -7.06 -5.07
N SER A 137 -12.39 -6.72 -4.98
CA SER A 137 -11.42 -7.01 -6.03
C SER A 137 -10.99 -8.47 -5.96
N LYS A 138 -10.87 -9.12 -7.13
CA LYS A 138 -10.35 -10.49 -7.27
C LYS A 138 -8.93 -10.70 -6.72
N VAL A 139 -8.23 -9.61 -6.36
CA VAL A 139 -6.84 -9.58 -5.85
C VAL A 139 -6.78 -9.45 -4.31
N ALA A 140 -7.92 -9.58 -3.61
CA ALA A 140 -8.00 -9.53 -2.15
C ALA A 140 -7.19 -10.64 -1.47
N ALA A 141 -6.19 -10.27 -0.67
CA ALA A 141 -5.39 -11.12 0.23
C ALA A 141 -5.26 -12.57 -0.24
N ALA A 142 -4.61 -12.75 -1.38
CA ALA A 142 -4.32 -14.07 -1.89
C ALA A 142 -3.52 -14.84 -0.83
N VAL A 143 -4.04 -15.98 -0.36
CA VAL A 143 -3.24 -16.89 0.45
C VAL A 143 -2.00 -17.25 -0.36
N VAL A 144 -0.82 -17.00 0.22
CA VAL A 144 0.47 -17.24 -0.41
C VAL A 144 1.16 -18.44 0.21
N TYR A 145 1.94 -19.13 -0.62
CA TYR A 145 2.64 -20.35 -0.23
C TYR A 145 4.12 -20.24 -0.56
N ALA A 146 4.94 -21.06 0.10
CA ALA A 146 6.32 -21.24 -0.32
C ALA A 146 6.36 -21.70 -1.79
N GLY A 147 7.18 -21.01 -2.57
CA GLY A 147 7.28 -21.13 -4.02
C GLY A 147 6.57 -20.01 -4.78
N ASP A 148 5.53 -19.37 -4.25
CA ASP A 148 4.81 -18.34 -4.99
C ASP A 148 5.71 -17.13 -5.28
N THR A 149 5.62 -16.55 -6.48
CA THR A 149 6.28 -15.28 -6.78
C THR A 149 5.31 -14.15 -6.49
N VAL A 150 5.73 -13.21 -5.66
CA VAL A 150 4.90 -12.10 -5.20
C VAL A 150 5.60 -10.76 -5.38
N LYS A 151 4.78 -9.72 -5.51
CA LYS A 151 5.18 -8.34 -5.43
C LYS A 151 4.80 -7.81 -4.06
N CYS A 152 5.78 -7.37 -3.29
CA CYS A 152 5.64 -6.96 -1.89
C CYS A 152 6.21 -5.56 -1.70
N TYR A 153 5.61 -4.76 -0.82
CA TYR A 153 6.18 -3.47 -0.40
C TYR A 153 6.53 -3.53 1.08
N SER A 154 7.82 -3.64 1.37
CA SER A 154 8.32 -3.76 2.75
C SER A 154 9.51 -2.83 2.92
N GLN A 155 9.70 -2.27 4.12
CA GLN A 155 10.85 -1.39 4.44
C GLN A 155 11.04 -0.24 3.43
N GLY A 156 9.93 0.35 2.94
CA GLY A 156 9.96 1.45 1.97
C GLY A 156 10.40 1.07 0.55
N GLN A 157 10.60 -0.22 0.28
CA GLN A 157 11.03 -0.71 -1.03
C GLN A 157 10.05 -1.72 -1.61
N LEU A 158 9.97 -1.70 -2.94
CA LEU A 158 9.19 -2.67 -3.68
C LEU A 158 10.09 -3.85 -4.05
N TYR A 159 9.68 -5.04 -3.64
CA TYR A 159 10.36 -6.29 -3.95
C TYR A 159 9.51 -7.16 -4.85
N VAL A 160 10.16 -7.83 -5.79
CA VAL A 160 9.59 -8.95 -6.55
C VAL A 160 10.47 -10.16 -6.29
N GLY A 161 9.88 -11.21 -5.74
CA GLY A 161 10.63 -12.36 -5.26
C GLY A 161 9.78 -13.60 -5.06
N THR A 162 10.46 -14.70 -4.79
CA THR A 162 9.82 -15.99 -4.47
C THR A 162 9.70 -16.11 -2.97
N VAL A 163 8.49 -16.42 -2.48
CA VAL A 163 8.26 -16.75 -1.08
C VAL A 163 8.97 -18.06 -0.79
N THR A 164 9.90 -18.08 0.15
CA THR A 164 10.62 -19.30 0.54
C THR A 164 9.99 -19.98 1.75
N GLU A 165 9.32 -19.20 2.61
CA GLU A 165 8.67 -19.69 3.81
C GLU A 165 7.50 -18.79 4.22
N VAL A 166 6.43 -19.37 4.78
CA VAL A 166 5.30 -18.67 5.38
C VAL A 166 5.06 -19.19 6.79
N ARG A 167 5.04 -18.30 7.79
CA ARG A 167 4.77 -18.60 9.20
C ARG A 167 3.73 -17.63 9.75
N GLY A 168 2.46 -18.05 9.74
CA GLY A 168 1.36 -17.17 10.16
C GLY A 168 1.24 -15.96 9.23
N THR A 169 1.39 -14.75 9.78
CA THR A 169 1.41 -13.50 9.01
C THR A 169 2.81 -13.13 8.49
N ASP A 170 3.86 -13.79 8.96
CA ASP A 170 5.22 -13.53 8.50
C ASP A 170 5.54 -14.41 7.28
N MET A 171 6.31 -13.86 6.35
CA MET A 171 6.90 -14.59 5.23
C MET A 171 8.37 -14.24 5.04
N LEU A 172 9.13 -15.21 4.52
CA LEU A 172 10.47 -14.99 4.02
C LEU A 172 10.39 -14.89 2.50
N LEU A 173 10.84 -13.77 1.96
CA LEU A 173 10.87 -13.50 0.53
C LEU A 173 12.32 -13.53 0.05
N GLN A 174 12.60 -14.28 -1.01
CA GLN A 174 13.86 -14.22 -1.73
C GLN A 174 13.69 -13.33 -2.97
N PRO A 175 14.13 -12.06 -2.94
CA PRO A 175 14.06 -11.19 -4.11
C PRO A 175 14.97 -11.72 -5.21
N ARG A 176 14.69 -11.32 -6.46
CA ARG A 176 15.54 -11.68 -7.62
C ARG A 176 16.98 -11.19 -7.50
N GLN A 177 17.21 -10.15 -6.70
CA GLN A 177 18.51 -9.57 -6.42
C GLN A 177 18.63 -9.31 -4.92
N GLY A 178 19.76 -9.71 -4.32
CA GLY A 178 20.03 -9.52 -2.89
C GLY A 178 19.70 -10.75 -2.02
N GLY A 179 19.78 -10.55 -0.70
CA GLY A 179 19.50 -11.59 0.30
C GLY A 179 18.00 -11.75 0.57
N ALA A 180 17.65 -12.85 1.24
CA ALA A 180 16.30 -13.06 1.73
C ALA A 180 15.89 -11.93 2.70
N ILE A 181 14.65 -11.46 2.57
CA ILE A 181 14.06 -10.44 3.43
C ILE A 181 12.87 -11.03 4.19
N LYS A 182 12.67 -10.56 5.42
CA LYS A 182 11.46 -10.86 6.19
C LYS A 182 10.41 -9.79 5.85
N ALA A 183 9.22 -10.23 5.48
CA ALA A 183 8.08 -9.38 5.17
C ALA A 183 6.79 -9.96 5.77
N SER A 184 5.73 -9.17 5.86
CA SER A 184 4.40 -9.65 6.23
C SER A 184 3.59 -10.06 5.00
N THR A 185 2.72 -11.07 5.13
CA THR A 185 1.75 -11.41 4.09
C THR A 185 0.77 -10.26 3.81
N THR A 186 0.60 -9.33 4.76
CA THR A 186 -0.18 -8.10 4.58
C THR A 186 0.51 -7.08 3.69
N GLU A 187 1.83 -7.16 3.52
CA GLU A 187 2.64 -6.26 2.67
C GLU A 187 2.62 -6.67 1.19
N ILE A 188 1.93 -7.75 0.85
CA ILE A 188 1.78 -8.24 -0.52
C ILE A 188 0.82 -7.37 -1.30
N ILE A 189 1.30 -6.87 -2.44
CA ILE A 189 0.51 -6.08 -3.39
C ILE A 189 -0.20 -7.01 -4.38
N SER A 190 0.53 -7.98 -4.94
CA SER A 190 0.03 -8.93 -5.94
C SER A 190 0.82 -10.25 -5.90
N VAL A 191 0.15 -11.34 -6.31
CA VAL A 191 0.79 -12.64 -6.59
C VAL A 191 1.02 -12.72 -8.10
N GLU A 192 2.28 -12.81 -8.51
CA GLU A 192 2.71 -12.79 -9.92
C GLU A 192 2.69 -14.20 -10.54
N SER A 193 3.06 -15.22 -9.76
CA SER A 193 2.94 -16.62 -10.17
C SER A 193 2.75 -17.55 -8.98
N ARG A 194 2.05 -18.66 -9.19
CA ARG A 194 1.86 -19.72 -8.19
C ARG A 194 2.66 -20.96 -8.57
N THR A 195 3.33 -21.57 -7.59
CA THR A 195 4.25 -22.69 -7.86
C THR A 195 3.58 -24.06 -7.85
N ALA A 196 2.37 -24.17 -7.30
CA ALA A 196 1.57 -25.38 -7.40
C ALA A 196 0.09 -25.04 -7.65
N GLU A 197 -0.61 -25.92 -8.37
CA GLU A 197 -2.07 -25.96 -8.27
C GLU A 197 -2.42 -26.23 -6.81
N LEU A 198 -3.24 -25.36 -6.23
CA LEU A 198 -3.84 -25.62 -4.93
C LEU A 198 -4.55 -26.97 -5.01
N ASP A 199 -4.30 -27.84 -4.04
CA ASP A 199 -5.01 -29.11 -3.96
C ASP A 199 -6.52 -28.86 -3.79
N ASN A 200 -7.35 -29.83 -4.18
CA ASN A 200 -8.81 -29.67 -4.16
C ASN A 200 -9.39 -29.43 -2.76
N SER A 201 -8.74 -29.93 -1.69
CA SER A 201 -9.20 -29.72 -0.31
C SER A 201 -8.95 -28.27 0.13
N THR A 202 -7.79 -27.73 -0.24
CA THR A 202 -7.41 -26.33 0.01
C THR A 202 -8.27 -25.38 -0.81
N LYS A 203 -8.49 -25.70 -2.10
CA LYS A 203 -9.44 -24.96 -2.96
C LYS A 203 -10.84 -24.93 -2.34
N GLN A 204 -11.34 -26.09 -1.89
CA GLN A 204 -12.66 -26.18 -1.27
C GLN A 204 -12.78 -25.37 0.03
N LYS A 205 -11.75 -25.38 0.89
CA LYS A 205 -11.73 -24.57 2.12
C LYS A 205 -11.70 -23.07 1.84
N LEU A 206 -10.91 -22.64 0.85
CA LEU A 206 -10.89 -21.25 0.39
C LEU A 206 -12.25 -20.85 -0.19
N TYR A 207 -12.87 -21.75 -0.96
CA TYR A 207 -14.20 -21.55 -1.51
C TYR A 207 -15.21 -21.34 -0.38
N GLU A 208 -15.28 -22.27 0.58
CA GLU A 208 -16.20 -22.16 1.74
C GLU A 208 -15.93 -20.91 2.58
N TYR A 209 -14.66 -20.55 2.78
CA TYR A 209 -14.27 -19.32 3.45
C TYR A 209 -14.79 -18.09 2.71
N TYR A 210 -14.57 -17.99 1.40
CA TYR A 210 -15.00 -16.85 0.58
C TYR A 210 -16.54 -16.80 0.42
N VAL A 211 -17.21 -17.95 0.32
CA VAL A 211 -18.68 -18.03 0.36
C VAL A 211 -19.21 -17.49 1.69
N LYS A 212 -18.60 -17.90 2.81
CA LYS A 212 -19.01 -17.45 4.14
C LYS A 212 -18.68 -15.97 4.39
N ALA A 213 -17.55 -15.49 3.90
CA ALA A 213 -17.08 -14.13 4.09
C ALA A 213 -17.83 -13.12 3.20
N PHE A 214 -18.19 -13.51 1.98
CA PHE A 214 -18.74 -12.60 0.96
C PHE A 214 -20.17 -12.92 0.51
N GLY A 215 -20.74 -14.05 0.93
CA GLY A 215 -22.13 -14.43 0.63
C GLY A 215 -22.41 -14.77 -0.84
N SER A 216 -21.38 -14.99 -1.65
CA SER A 216 -21.50 -15.22 -3.10
C SER A 216 -20.68 -16.43 -3.56
N GLU A 217 -21.39 -17.50 -3.94
CA GLU A 217 -20.81 -18.72 -4.51
C GLU A 217 -20.10 -18.51 -5.86
N PRO A 218 -20.68 -17.78 -6.84
CA PRO A 218 -20.00 -17.51 -8.10
C PRO A 218 -18.67 -16.77 -7.87
N TYR A 219 -18.65 -15.80 -6.96
CA TYR A 219 -17.47 -15.00 -6.64
C TYR A 219 -16.39 -15.83 -5.94
N ALA A 220 -16.78 -16.65 -4.95
CA ALA A 220 -15.86 -17.57 -4.29
C ALA A 220 -15.27 -18.60 -5.27
N ARG A 221 -16.05 -19.03 -6.27
CA ARG A 221 -15.57 -19.95 -7.31
C ARG A 221 -14.51 -19.30 -8.20
N GLU A 222 -14.73 -18.05 -8.60
CA GLU A 222 -13.77 -17.32 -9.42
C GLU A 222 -12.43 -17.11 -8.70
N LEU A 223 -12.47 -16.69 -7.43
CA LEU A 223 -11.28 -16.45 -6.61
C LEU A 223 -10.40 -17.71 -6.43
N VAL A 224 -11.02 -18.88 -6.41
CA VAL A 224 -10.36 -20.15 -6.07
C VAL A 224 -9.97 -20.95 -7.30
N TYR A 225 -10.83 -20.94 -8.31
CA TYR A 225 -10.72 -21.82 -9.48
C TYR A 225 -10.41 -21.06 -10.77
N GLY A 226 -10.37 -19.72 -10.75
CA GLY A 226 -10.00 -18.88 -11.90
C GLY A 226 -10.94 -19.02 -13.10
N LYS A 227 -12.23 -19.26 -12.84
CA LYS A 227 -13.29 -19.46 -13.85
C LYS A 227 -14.46 -18.54 -13.61
#